data_AF-A0AA42XM13-F1
#
_entry.id   AF-A0AA42XM13-F1
#
_cell.length_a   1.000
_cell.length_b   1.000
_cell.length_c   1.000
_cell.angle_alpha   90.00
_cell.angle_beta   90.00
_cell.angle_gamma   90.00
#
_symmetry.space_group_name_H-M   'P 1'
#
loop_
_entity.id
_entity.type
_entity.pdbx_description
1 polymer ?
#
loop_
_entity_poly.entity_id
_entity_poly.type
_entity_poly.pdbx_seq_one_letter_code
_entity_poly.pdbx_strand_id
1 'polypeptide(L)'
;MAFDQTTRNRLQRFVNDARRVLEEEFTRQLQNDYGMDPNAGTVAELASLRHINDAQRESARILRDTLAHYTASGDMNATQGLDRIVREQAFTVLNRLAALRMAEARGLLVESVGNGFQAKGFQLYARLAGTGLGETGDAYRTYLFSVFDELSQDLPGLFDRYSPQGRLFPREAALLQVLNLINDADIAPLWSEDETIGWIYQYFNSKEERKAMRDASQAPRNSRELAVRNQFFTPRYVV
;
A
#
# COMPACT_ATOMS: atom_id res chain seq x y z
N MET A 1 6.80 -2.80 -24.85
CA MET A 1 7.48 -4.07 -25.17
C MET A 1 6.62 -5.20 -24.63
N ALA A 2 6.49 -6.37 -25.28
CA ALA A 2 5.70 -7.44 -24.67
C ALA A 2 6.32 -7.86 -23.32
N PHE A 3 5.54 -7.88 -22.24
CA PHE A 3 5.97 -8.35 -20.92
C PHE A 3 6.44 -9.81 -21.02
N ASP A 4 7.73 -10.03 -21.24
CA ASP A 4 8.31 -11.37 -21.30
C ASP A 4 8.39 -12.03 -19.92
N GLN A 5 8.71 -13.31 -19.86
CA GLN A 5 8.74 -14.06 -18.60
C GLN A 5 9.75 -13.48 -17.60
N THR A 6 10.89 -13.00 -18.09
CA THR A 6 11.95 -12.40 -17.26
C THR A 6 11.46 -11.13 -16.60
N THR A 7 10.83 -10.26 -17.37
CA THR A 7 10.24 -8.99 -16.94
C THR A 7 9.13 -9.21 -15.92
N ARG A 8 8.23 -10.15 -16.19
CA ARG A 8 7.18 -10.56 -15.24
C ARG A 8 7.76 -11.06 -13.91
N ASN A 9 8.83 -11.86 -13.96
CA ASN A 9 9.49 -12.37 -12.76
C ASN A 9 10.19 -11.27 -11.95
N ARG A 10 10.71 -10.22 -12.59
CA ARG A 10 11.28 -9.05 -11.92
C ARG A 10 10.20 -8.23 -11.23
N LEU A 11 9.12 -7.90 -11.95
CA LEU A 11 7.99 -7.18 -11.38
C LEU A 11 7.33 -7.96 -10.23
N GLN A 12 7.17 -9.27 -10.37
CA GLN A 12 6.64 -10.11 -9.29
C GLN A 12 7.52 -10.06 -8.03
N ARG A 13 8.85 -10.10 -8.17
CA ARG A 13 9.79 -9.96 -7.05
C ARG A 13 9.64 -8.60 -6.37
N PHE A 14 9.65 -7.52 -7.15
CA PHE A 14 9.40 -6.16 -6.67
C PHE A 14 8.10 -6.08 -5.83
N VAL A 15 6.99 -6.58 -6.36
CA VAL A 15 5.68 -6.51 -5.69
C VAL A 15 5.71 -7.28 -4.36
N ASN A 16 6.29 -8.48 -4.35
CA ASN A 16 6.39 -9.31 -3.14
C ASN A 16 7.27 -8.63 -2.07
N ASP A 17 8.41 -8.07 -2.46
CA ASP A 17 9.32 -7.40 -1.53
C ASP A 17 8.71 -6.11 -0.97
N ALA A 18 8.09 -5.28 -1.82
CA ALA A 18 7.42 -4.07 -1.39
C ALA A 18 6.21 -4.39 -0.48
N ARG A 19 5.43 -5.42 -0.81
CA ARG A 19 4.35 -5.93 0.04
C ARG A 19 4.87 -6.31 1.41
N ARG A 20 5.93 -7.11 1.50
CA ARG A 20 6.54 -7.53 2.77
C ARG A 20 6.96 -6.33 3.62
N VAL A 21 7.68 -5.37 3.05
CA VAL A 21 8.14 -4.17 3.77
C VAL A 21 6.95 -3.39 4.35
N LEU A 22 5.88 -3.22 3.57
CA LEU A 22 4.67 -2.51 4.00
C LEU A 22 3.87 -3.29 5.05
N GLU A 23 3.67 -4.60 4.87
CA GLU A 23 2.95 -5.43 5.84
C GLU A 23 3.66 -5.48 7.20
N GLU A 24 4.99 -5.63 7.20
CA GLU A 24 5.79 -5.58 8.43
C GLU A 24 5.71 -4.21 9.10
N GLU A 25 5.77 -3.13 8.32
CA GLU A 25 5.66 -1.77 8.85
C GLU A 25 4.29 -1.48 9.46
N PHE A 26 3.22 -1.88 8.78
CA PHE A 26 1.86 -1.68 9.29
C PHE A 26 1.53 -2.58 10.46
N THR A 27 2.10 -3.78 10.53
CA THR A 27 2.04 -4.61 11.74
C THR A 27 2.67 -3.89 12.93
N ARG A 28 3.87 -3.31 12.75
CA ARG A 28 4.52 -2.53 13.82
C ARG A 28 3.73 -1.29 14.22
N GLN A 29 3.13 -0.57 13.27
CA GLN A 29 2.29 0.60 13.58
C GLN A 29 1.02 0.18 14.36
N LEU A 30 0.34 -0.88 13.92
CA LEU A 30 -0.84 -1.40 14.63
C LEU A 30 -0.50 -1.75 16.08
N GLN A 31 0.62 -2.43 16.31
CA GLN A 31 1.06 -2.83 17.64
C GLN A 31 1.46 -1.63 18.51
N ASN A 32 2.35 -0.77 18.01
CA ASN A 32 2.98 0.27 18.83
C ASN A 32 2.10 1.53 18.99
N ASP A 33 1.38 1.91 17.94
CA ASP A 33 0.65 3.18 17.92
C ASP A 33 -0.83 2.95 18.20
N TYR A 34 -1.40 1.85 17.70
CA TYR A 34 -2.85 1.63 17.73
C TYR A 34 -3.32 0.54 18.71
N GLY A 35 -2.39 -0.12 19.41
CA GLY A 35 -2.68 -1.16 20.40
C GLY A 35 -3.45 -2.35 19.82
N MET A 36 -3.18 -2.69 18.56
CA MET A 36 -3.83 -3.78 17.83
C MET A 36 -2.73 -4.75 17.41
N ASP A 37 -2.78 -6.01 17.88
CA ASP A 37 -1.75 -7.01 17.56
C ASP A 37 -2.29 -8.04 16.56
N PRO A 38 -1.89 -7.98 15.27
CA PRO A 38 -2.29 -8.96 14.29
C PRO A 38 -1.88 -10.40 14.64
N ASN A 39 -0.77 -10.59 15.35
CA ASN A 39 -0.27 -11.94 15.67
C ASN A 39 -1.08 -12.60 16.78
N ALA A 40 -1.42 -11.85 17.82
CA ALA A 40 -2.18 -12.35 18.97
C ALA A 40 -3.71 -12.19 18.80
N GLY A 41 -4.16 -11.36 17.86
CA GLY A 41 -5.58 -11.00 17.71
C GLY A 41 -6.10 -10.09 18.83
N THR A 42 -5.21 -9.46 19.61
CA THR A 42 -5.59 -8.63 20.74
C THR A 42 -5.77 -7.17 20.33
N VAL A 43 -6.75 -6.51 20.95
CA VAL A 43 -7.03 -5.08 20.73
C VAL A 43 -7.16 -4.41 22.09
N ALA A 44 -6.24 -3.50 22.40
CA ALA A 44 -6.28 -2.70 23.60
C ALA A 44 -7.40 -1.66 23.52
N GLU A 45 -7.93 -1.30 24.70
CA GLU A 45 -8.92 -0.25 24.84
C GLU A 45 -8.39 1.08 24.31
N LEU A 46 -9.18 1.80 23.52
CA LEU A 46 -8.75 3.07 22.94
C LEU A 46 -8.36 4.09 24.03
N ALA A 47 -9.05 4.05 25.18
CA ALA A 47 -8.77 4.92 26.32
C ALA A 47 -7.41 4.68 26.99
N SER A 48 -6.78 3.50 26.78
CA SER A 48 -5.45 3.23 27.32
C SER A 48 -4.33 3.81 26.45
N LEU A 49 -4.61 4.21 25.21
CA LEU A 49 -3.63 4.83 24.30
C LEU A 49 -3.48 6.33 24.60
N ARG A 50 -2.75 6.65 25.68
CA ARG A 50 -2.55 8.03 26.14
C ARG A 50 -1.46 8.79 25.37
N HIS A 51 -0.60 8.07 24.66
CA HIS A 51 0.56 8.63 23.93
C HIS A 51 0.21 9.18 22.55
N ILE A 52 -0.95 8.84 21.99
CA ILE A 52 -1.33 9.23 20.63
C ILE A 52 -2.01 10.60 20.57
N ASN A 53 -1.77 11.33 19.48
CA ASN A 53 -2.42 12.60 19.18
C ASN A 53 -3.84 12.41 18.61
N ASP A 54 -4.57 13.51 18.35
CA ASP A 54 -5.96 13.44 17.90
C ASP A 54 -6.13 12.80 16.51
N ALA A 55 -5.21 13.05 15.57
CA ALA A 55 -5.24 12.44 14.25
C ALA A 55 -5.01 10.91 14.34
N GLN A 56 -4.05 10.48 15.16
CA GLN A 56 -3.79 9.07 15.44
C GLN A 56 -4.97 8.43 16.19
N ARG A 57 -5.60 9.14 17.14
CA ARG A 57 -6.78 8.67 17.87
C ARG A 57 -7.96 8.44 16.93
N GLU A 58 -8.15 9.32 15.96
CA GLU A 58 -9.19 9.14 14.94
C GLU A 58 -8.89 7.95 14.02
N SER A 59 -7.64 7.81 13.55
CA SER A 59 -7.23 6.60 12.82
C SER A 59 -7.43 5.33 13.65
N ALA A 60 -7.13 5.36 14.94
CA ALA A 60 -7.33 4.24 15.86
C ALA A 60 -8.81 3.82 15.99
N ARG A 61 -9.74 4.78 15.94
CA ARG A 61 -11.20 4.51 15.90
C ARG A 61 -11.60 3.85 14.59
N ILE A 62 -11.23 4.45 13.46
CA ILE A 62 -11.59 3.95 12.13
C ILE A 62 -11.07 2.52 11.92
N LEU A 63 -9.85 2.21 12.40
CA LEU A 63 -9.28 0.86 12.31
C LEU A 63 -10.07 -0.16 13.16
N ARG A 64 -10.56 0.24 14.33
CA ARG A 64 -11.43 -0.59 15.18
C ARG A 64 -12.80 -0.80 14.55
N ASP A 65 -13.39 0.24 13.97
CA ASP A 65 -14.67 0.15 13.26
C ASP A 65 -14.54 -0.77 12.03
N THR A 66 -13.42 -0.66 11.30
CA THR A 66 -13.09 -1.55 10.19
C THR A 66 -12.96 -3.01 10.66
N LEU A 67 -12.28 -3.24 11.78
CA LEU A 67 -12.16 -4.58 12.36
C LEU A 67 -13.53 -5.14 12.77
N ALA A 68 -14.34 -4.34 13.47
CA ALA A 68 -15.69 -4.72 13.88
C ALA A 68 -16.58 -5.06 12.67
N HIS A 69 -16.46 -4.30 11.59
CA HIS A 69 -17.14 -4.61 10.33
C HIS A 69 -16.69 -5.96 9.73
N TYR A 70 -15.38 -6.26 9.74
CA TYR A 70 -14.85 -7.52 9.22
C TYR A 70 -15.24 -8.75 10.04
N THR A 71 -15.41 -8.59 11.35
CA THR A 71 -15.79 -9.69 12.24
C THR A 71 -17.30 -9.80 12.46
N ALA A 72 -18.09 -8.86 11.93
CA ALA A 72 -19.54 -8.79 12.16
C ALA A 72 -20.33 -10.04 11.72
N SER A 73 -19.91 -10.73 10.65
CA SER A 73 -20.57 -11.96 10.19
C SER A 73 -20.19 -13.20 11.01
N GLY A 74 -19.16 -13.13 11.85
CA GLY A 74 -18.62 -14.27 12.59
C GLY A 74 -17.70 -15.19 11.76
N ASP A 75 -17.56 -14.96 10.45
CA ASP A 75 -16.70 -15.78 9.57
C ASP A 75 -15.20 -15.51 9.75
N MET A 76 -14.86 -14.36 10.33
CA MET A 76 -13.48 -13.94 10.57
C MET A 76 -13.27 -13.66 12.06
N ASN A 77 -12.18 -14.18 12.61
CA ASN A 77 -11.74 -13.82 13.96
C ASN A 77 -10.90 -12.52 13.92
N ALA A 78 -10.57 -11.99 15.11
CA ALA A 78 -9.83 -10.73 15.23
C ALA A 78 -8.46 -10.79 14.53
N THR A 79 -7.70 -11.88 14.68
CA THR A 79 -6.42 -12.11 13.98
C THR A 79 -6.60 -11.99 12.47
N GLN A 80 -7.56 -12.70 11.88
CA GLN A 80 -7.84 -12.68 10.45
C GLN A 80 -8.31 -11.30 9.96
N GLY A 81 -9.09 -10.59 10.78
CA GLY A 81 -9.54 -9.22 10.50
C GLY A 81 -8.37 -8.23 10.51
N LEU A 82 -7.47 -8.33 11.49
CA LEU A 82 -6.27 -7.50 11.59
C LEU A 82 -5.29 -7.77 10.43
N ASP A 83 -5.05 -9.04 10.10
CA ASP A 83 -4.24 -9.42 8.93
C ASP A 83 -4.83 -8.87 7.64
N ARG A 84 -6.16 -8.85 7.53
CA ARG A 84 -6.85 -8.25 6.38
C ARG A 84 -6.62 -6.74 6.32
N ILE A 85 -6.73 -6.03 7.46
CA ILE A 85 -6.43 -4.60 7.55
C ILE A 85 -5.00 -4.35 7.06
N VAL A 86 -3.99 -5.02 7.64
CA VAL A 86 -2.57 -4.86 7.26
C VAL A 86 -2.38 -5.02 5.76
N ARG A 87 -2.95 -6.08 5.19
CA ARG A 87 -2.84 -6.37 3.75
C ARG A 87 -3.47 -5.28 2.89
N GLU A 88 -4.66 -4.81 3.25
CA GLU A 88 -5.37 -3.76 2.49
C GLU A 88 -4.64 -2.42 2.56
N GLN A 89 -4.09 -2.04 3.73
CA GLN A 89 -3.25 -0.84 3.84
C GLN A 89 -2.01 -0.95 2.94
N ALA A 90 -1.29 -2.08 2.99
CA ALA A 90 -0.11 -2.35 2.17
C ALA A 90 -0.44 -2.31 0.67
N PHE A 91 -1.55 -2.94 0.30
CA PHE A 91 -2.05 -2.93 -1.06
C PHE A 91 -2.32 -1.50 -1.55
N THR A 92 -3.08 -0.72 -0.79
CA THR A 92 -3.47 0.63 -1.19
C THR A 92 -2.26 1.55 -1.35
N VAL A 93 -1.32 1.52 -0.39
CA VAL A 93 -0.10 2.35 -0.47
C VAL A 93 0.79 1.95 -1.65
N LEU A 94 0.99 0.65 -1.89
CA LEU A 94 1.78 0.21 -3.05
C LEU A 94 1.16 0.68 -4.37
N ASN A 95 -0.17 0.57 -4.52
CA ASN A 95 -0.85 1.03 -5.73
C ASN A 95 -0.77 2.54 -5.92
N ARG A 96 -0.89 3.33 -4.85
CA ARG A 96 -0.71 4.80 -4.92
C ARG A 96 0.70 5.15 -5.42
N LEU A 97 1.72 4.56 -4.80
CA LEU A 97 3.12 4.85 -5.18
C LEU A 97 3.44 4.37 -6.61
N ALA A 98 2.94 3.19 -7.00
CA ALA A 98 3.05 2.69 -8.37
C ALA A 98 2.35 3.63 -9.36
N ALA A 99 1.14 4.11 -9.05
CA ALA A 99 0.41 5.03 -9.90
C ALA A 99 1.12 6.38 -10.04
N LEU A 100 1.68 6.95 -8.96
CA LEU A 100 2.54 8.13 -9.05
C LEU A 100 3.73 7.89 -9.98
N ARG A 101 4.45 6.79 -9.78
CA ARG A 101 5.63 6.46 -10.59
C ARG A 101 5.29 6.25 -12.07
N MET A 102 4.13 5.66 -12.35
CA MET A 102 3.58 5.49 -13.70
C MET A 102 3.16 6.81 -14.34
N ALA A 103 2.57 7.73 -13.58
CA ALA A 103 2.22 9.07 -14.05
C ALA A 103 3.48 9.88 -14.39
N GLU A 104 4.53 9.79 -13.57
CA GLU A 104 5.83 10.41 -13.83
C GLU A 104 6.47 9.89 -15.12
N ALA A 105 6.50 8.56 -15.30
CA ALA A 105 7.07 7.94 -16.50
C ALA A 105 6.37 8.35 -17.80
N ARG A 106 5.11 8.82 -17.69
CA ARG A 106 4.29 9.29 -18.81
C ARG A 106 4.25 10.81 -18.93
N GLY A 107 4.97 11.54 -18.08
CA GLY A 107 4.98 13.00 -18.08
C GLY A 107 3.66 13.65 -17.62
N LEU A 108 2.80 12.90 -16.93
CA LEU A 108 1.53 13.39 -16.39
C LEU A 108 1.70 14.04 -15.02
N LEU A 109 2.79 13.74 -14.32
CA LEU A 109 3.10 14.24 -12.99
C LEU A 109 4.58 14.68 -12.95
N VAL A 110 4.85 15.79 -12.27
CA VAL A 110 6.22 16.18 -11.94
C VAL A 110 6.84 15.12 -11.04
N GLU A 111 8.09 14.73 -11.31
CA GLU A 111 8.81 13.72 -10.54
C GLU A 111 8.66 13.93 -9.02
N SER A 112 8.04 12.96 -8.35
CA SER A 112 7.64 12.97 -6.94
C SER A 112 8.23 11.78 -6.18
N VAL A 113 8.25 10.59 -6.80
CA VAL A 113 8.77 9.34 -6.22
C VAL A 113 10.00 8.81 -6.96
N GLY A 114 10.18 9.12 -8.25
CA GLY A 114 11.24 8.60 -9.13
C GLY A 114 12.69 8.74 -8.63
N ASN A 115 12.95 9.66 -7.70
CA ASN A 115 14.26 9.88 -7.10
C ASN A 115 14.19 10.16 -5.58
N GLY A 116 13.14 9.65 -4.91
CA GLY A 116 12.91 9.83 -3.47
C GLY A 116 13.03 11.30 -3.04
N PHE A 117 13.85 11.59 -2.04
CA PHE A 117 14.07 12.96 -1.56
C PHE A 117 14.73 13.89 -2.59
N GLN A 118 15.31 13.37 -3.67
CA GLN A 118 15.87 14.19 -4.75
C GLN A 118 14.89 14.39 -5.91
N ALA A 119 13.65 13.91 -5.77
CA ALA A 119 12.61 14.11 -6.77
C ALA A 119 12.36 15.61 -7.01
N LYS A 120 12.33 16.02 -8.27
CA LYS A 120 12.22 17.44 -8.66
C LYS A 120 11.04 18.17 -7.99
N GLY A 121 9.88 17.54 -7.94
CA GLY A 121 8.67 18.09 -7.33
C GLY A 121 8.82 18.29 -5.83
N PHE A 122 9.44 17.34 -5.13
CA PHE A 122 9.72 17.50 -3.70
C PHE A 122 10.77 18.59 -3.43
N GLN A 123 11.84 18.67 -4.23
CA GLN A 123 12.85 19.72 -4.07
C GLN A 123 12.26 21.13 -4.22
N LEU A 124 11.31 21.30 -5.16
CA LEU A 124 10.56 22.56 -5.31
C LEU A 124 9.65 22.82 -4.10
N TYR A 125 8.91 21.81 -3.65
CA TYR A 125 8.03 21.91 -2.50
C TYR A 125 8.78 22.24 -1.21
N ALA A 126 9.87 21.53 -0.93
CA ALA A 126 10.71 21.73 0.25
C ALA A 126 11.32 23.14 0.27
N ARG A 127 11.72 23.67 -0.88
CA ARG A 127 12.23 25.04 -0.99
C ARG A 127 11.17 26.09 -0.63
N LEU A 128 9.91 25.86 -0.99
CA LEU A 128 8.80 26.75 -0.67
C LEU A 128 8.34 26.62 0.78
N ALA A 129 8.31 25.39 1.30
CA ALA A 129 7.89 25.10 2.67
C ALA A 129 8.92 25.51 3.74
N GLY A 130 10.20 25.58 3.37
CA GLY A 130 11.29 25.89 4.30
C GLY A 130 11.38 24.86 5.43
N THR A 131 11.61 25.33 6.66
CA THR A 131 11.72 24.48 7.86
C THR A 131 10.37 24.22 8.54
N GLY A 132 9.26 24.68 7.97
CA GLY A 132 7.94 24.62 8.62
C GLY A 132 7.33 23.22 8.73
N LEU A 133 7.89 22.22 8.04
CA LEU A 133 7.35 20.86 7.95
C LEU A 133 8.19 19.81 8.69
N GLY A 134 9.12 20.25 9.55
CA GLY A 134 9.97 19.36 10.33
C GLY A 134 11.17 18.84 9.54
N GLU A 135 11.59 17.61 9.85
CA GLU A 135 12.72 16.95 9.18
C GLU A 135 12.36 16.56 7.73
N THR A 136 13.38 16.26 6.92
CA THR A 136 13.21 15.93 5.50
C THR A 136 12.18 14.83 5.25
N GLY A 137 12.16 13.78 6.09
CA GLY A 137 11.19 12.69 5.99
C GLY A 137 9.75 13.14 6.24
N ASP A 138 9.51 13.99 7.24
CA ASP A 138 8.19 14.55 7.53
C ASP A 138 7.72 15.50 6.42
N ALA A 139 8.62 16.35 5.93
CA ALA A 139 8.36 17.22 4.79
C ALA A 139 8.01 16.40 3.53
N TYR A 140 8.73 15.31 3.26
CA TYR A 140 8.48 14.45 2.12
C TYR A 140 7.14 13.71 2.22
N ARG A 141 6.81 13.20 3.40
CA ARG A 141 5.49 12.60 3.64
C ARG A 141 4.37 13.62 3.43
N THR A 142 4.53 14.84 3.94
CA THR A 142 3.55 15.91 3.76
C THR A 142 3.40 16.30 2.28
N TYR A 143 4.51 16.32 1.55
CA TYR A 143 4.50 16.51 0.10
C TYR A 143 3.69 15.42 -0.62
N LEU A 144 3.97 14.15 -0.35
CA LEU A 144 3.23 13.04 -0.97
C LEU A 144 1.73 13.09 -0.62
N PHE A 145 1.38 13.46 0.61
CA PHE A 145 -0.02 13.68 0.99
C PHE A 145 -0.66 14.82 0.20
N SER A 146 0.06 15.91 -0.05
CA SER A 146 -0.45 17.01 -0.88
C SER A 146 -0.67 16.56 -2.32
N VAL A 147 0.23 15.74 -2.87
CA VAL A 147 0.07 15.14 -4.20
C VAL A 147 -1.13 14.18 -4.24
N PHE A 148 -1.34 13.38 -3.20
CA PHE A 148 -2.52 12.52 -3.10
C PHE A 148 -3.81 13.33 -3.02
N ASP A 149 -3.83 14.39 -2.21
CA ASP A 149 -5.01 15.24 -2.02
C ASP A 149 -5.41 15.91 -3.36
N GLU A 150 -4.43 16.36 -4.15
CA GLU A 150 -4.66 16.89 -5.50
C GLU A 150 -5.23 15.82 -6.44
N LEU A 151 -4.55 14.68 -6.57
CA LEU A 151 -4.98 13.60 -7.47
C LEU A 151 -6.30 12.94 -7.05
N SER A 152 -6.69 13.07 -5.78
CA SER A 152 -7.96 12.57 -5.27
C SER A 152 -9.16 13.31 -5.82
N GLN A 153 -8.99 14.51 -6.38
CA GLN A 153 -10.08 15.25 -7.05
C GLN A 153 -10.59 14.50 -8.28
N ASP A 154 -9.67 13.89 -9.05
CA ASP A 154 -10.00 13.15 -10.26
C ASP A 154 -10.17 11.64 -10.01
N LEU A 155 -9.35 11.07 -9.10
CA LEU A 155 -9.32 9.63 -8.84
C LEU A 155 -9.37 9.32 -7.33
N PRO A 156 -10.49 9.67 -6.64
CA PRO A 156 -10.60 9.54 -5.18
C PRO A 156 -10.48 8.08 -4.72
N GLY A 157 -11.00 7.14 -5.50
CA GLY A 157 -10.94 5.71 -5.17
C GLY A 157 -9.52 5.15 -5.02
N LEU A 158 -8.51 5.82 -5.59
CA LEU A 158 -7.11 5.46 -5.41
C LEU A 158 -6.40 6.39 -4.42
N PHE A 159 -6.56 7.71 -4.56
CA PHE A 159 -5.70 8.67 -3.86
C PHE A 159 -6.29 9.27 -2.57
N ASP A 160 -7.55 9.03 -2.23
CA ASP A 160 -8.12 9.52 -0.96
C ASP A 160 -7.41 8.88 0.25
N ARG A 161 -6.47 9.64 0.84
CA ARG A 161 -5.67 9.21 2.00
C ARG A 161 -6.48 9.05 3.29
N TYR A 162 -7.73 9.50 3.31
CA TYR A 162 -8.60 9.34 4.46
C TYR A 162 -9.46 8.08 4.41
N SER A 163 -9.49 7.37 3.28
CA SER A 163 -10.20 6.10 3.11
C SER A 163 -9.78 5.05 4.16
N PRO A 164 -10.73 4.24 4.69
CA PRO A 164 -10.41 3.22 5.69
C PRO A 164 -9.36 2.20 5.23
N GLN A 165 -9.37 1.83 3.94
CA GLN A 165 -8.45 0.84 3.35
C GLN A 165 -7.05 1.39 3.03
N GLY A 166 -6.83 2.70 3.16
CA GLY A 166 -5.55 3.36 2.87
C GLY A 166 -5.21 4.45 3.87
N ARG A 167 -5.64 4.26 5.13
CA ARG A 167 -5.50 5.18 6.26
C ARG A 167 -4.06 5.25 6.80
N LEU A 168 -3.35 4.13 6.79
CA LEU A 168 -1.96 4.06 7.23
C LEU A 168 -1.01 4.45 6.11
N PHE A 169 0.13 5.03 6.49
CA PHE A 169 1.21 5.38 5.59
C PHE A 169 2.56 4.99 6.22
N PRO A 170 3.51 4.43 5.45
CA PRO A 170 4.76 3.94 6.02
C PRO A 170 5.57 5.08 6.63
N ARG A 171 6.25 4.79 7.75
CA ARG A 171 7.27 5.70 8.28
C ARG A 171 8.49 5.73 7.36
N GLU A 172 9.31 6.75 7.52
CA GLU A 172 10.44 7.08 6.64
C GLU A 172 11.30 5.86 6.27
N ALA A 173 11.72 5.05 7.25
CA ALA A 173 12.60 3.92 6.98
C ALA A 173 11.98 2.88 6.04
N ALA A 174 10.68 2.60 6.19
CA ALA A 174 9.96 1.67 5.32
C ALA A 174 9.62 2.32 3.97
N LEU A 175 9.26 3.61 3.98
CA LEU A 175 8.99 4.36 2.76
C LEU A 175 10.22 4.40 1.84
N LEU A 176 11.41 4.70 2.39
CA LEU A 176 12.65 4.72 1.63
C LEU A 176 13.01 3.34 1.07
N GLN A 177 12.78 2.26 1.82
CA GLN A 177 12.96 0.89 1.29
C GLN A 177 12.04 0.62 0.10
N VAL A 178 10.76 0.99 0.19
CA VAL A 178 9.81 0.83 -0.90
C VAL A 178 10.19 1.71 -2.10
N LEU A 179 10.62 2.95 -1.89
CA LEU A 179 11.09 3.82 -2.96
C LEU A 179 12.33 3.27 -3.66
N ASN A 180 13.27 2.69 -2.92
CA ASN A 180 14.43 2.03 -3.51
C ASN A 180 14.01 0.86 -4.40
N LEU A 181 13.05 0.04 -3.95
CA LEU A 181 12.48 -1.03 -4.76
C LEU A 181 11.76 -0.50 -6.01
N ILE A 182 10.97 0.58 -5.88
CA ILE A 182 10.24 1.22 -6.99
C ILE A 182 11.20 1.78 -8.05
N ASN A 183 12.33 2.33 -7.61
CA ASN A 183 13.30 3.01 -8.48
C ASN A 183 14.44 2.10 -8.95
N ASP A 184 14.36 0.80 -8.68
CA ASP A 184 15.35 -0.15 -9.15
C ASP A 184 15.43 -0.17 -10.68
N ALA A 185 16.66 -0.20 -11.20
CA ALA A 185 16.93 -0.17 -12.63
C ALA A 185 16.30 -1.34 -13.39
N ASP A 186 16.13 -2.51 -12.74
CA ASP A 186 15.53 -3.70 -13.35
C ASP A 186 14.05 -3.54 -13.67
N ILE A 187 13.35 -2.65 -12.97
CA ILE A 187 11.91 -2.37 -13.19
C ILE A 187 11.63 -0.99 -13.76
N ALA A 188 12.62 -0.08 -13.77
CA ALA A 188 12.47 1.29 -14.25
C ALA A 188 11.79 1.41 -15.65
N PRO A 189 12.11 0.57 -16.66
CA PRO A 189 11.44 0.64 -17.96
C PRO A 189 9.94 0.32 -17.92
N LEU A 190 9.51 -0.48 -16.93
CA LEU A 190 8.13 -0.98 -16.83
C LEU A 190 7.13 0.09 -16.45
N TRP A 191 7.60 1.17 -15.81
CA TRP A 191 6.70 2.26 -15.41
C TRP A 191 6.04 2.96 -16.60
N SER A 192 6.60 2.85 -17.81
CA SER A 192 6.01 3.39 -19.04
C SER A 192 4.96 2.47 -19.69
N GLU A 193 4.93 1.18 -19.32
CA GLU A 193 4.02 0.18 -19.89
C GLU A 193 2.65 0.24 -19.18
N ASP A 194 1.56 0.20 -19.96
CA ASP A 194 0.17 0.31 -19.48
C ASP A 194 -0.26 -0.88 -18.61
N GLU A 195 0.20 -2.09 -18.96
CA GLU A 195 -0.12 -3.33 -18.23
C GLU A 195 0.48 -3.41 -16.81
N THR A 196 1.48 -2.58 -16.49
CA THR A 196 2.26 -2.70 -15.25
C THR A 196 1.38 -2.68 -14.00
N ILE A 197 0.39 -1.80 -13.94
CA ILE A 197 -0.51 -1.71 -12.78
C ILE A 197 -1.39 -2.98 -12.64
N GLY A 198 -1.82 -3.56 -13.76
CA GLY A 198 -2.59 -4.79 -13.78
C GLY A 198 -1.79 -5.98 -13.27
N TRP A 199 -0.51 -6.06 -13.65
CA TRP A 199 0.42 -7.06 -13.12
C TRP A 199 0.71 -6.84 -11.64
N ILE A 200 0.89 -5.60 -11.17
CA ILE A 200 1.06 -5.30 -9.74
C ILE A 200 -0.14 -5.79 -8.94
N TYR A 201 -1.36 -5.49 -9.41
CA TYR A 201 -2.61 -5.96 -8.80
C TYR A 201 -2.64 -7.49 -8.69
N GLN A 202 -2.32 -8.19 -9.78
CA GLN A 202 -2.31 -9.65 -9.81
C GLN A 202 -1.22 -10.26 -8.93
N TYR A 203 -0.01 -9.69 -8.92
CA TYR A 203 1.13 -10.24 -8.17
C TYR A 203 1.07 -9.93 -6.68
N PHE A 204 0.27 -8.93 -6.26
CA PHE A 204 0.10 -8.62 -4.86
C PHE A 204 -0.39 -9.83 -4.06
N ASN A 205 -1.31 -10.61 -4.63
CA ASN A 205 -1.66 -11.93 -4.09
C ASN A 205 -0.67 -12.97 -4.64
N SER A 206 0.16 -13.56 -3.78
CA SER A 206 1.23 -14.45 -4.25
C SER A 206 0.68 -15.71 -4.92
N LYS A 207 1.50 -16.36 -5.77
CA LYS A 207 1.11 -17.64 -6.39
C LYS A 207 1.03 -18.74 -5.35
N GLU A 208 1.90 -18.67 -4.35
CA GLU A 208 2.02 -19.59 -3.24
C GLU A 208 0.77 -19.51 -2.35
N GLU A 209 0.30 -18.29 -2.05
CA GLU A 209 -0.93 -18.06 -1.31
C GLU A 209 -2.16 -18.59 -2.07
N ARG A 210 -2.23 -18.33 -3.37
CA ARG A 210 -3.27 -18.90 -4.24
C ARG A 210 -3.23 -20.42 -4.29
N LYS A 211 -2.04 -21.01 -4.39
CA LYS A 211 -1.84 -22.46 -4.42
C LYS A 211 -2.25 -23.07 -3.08
N ALA A 212 -1.78 -22.52 -1.96
CA ALA A 212 -2.13 -22.99 -0.63
C ALA A 212 -3.66 -22.96 -0.37
N MET A 213 -4.36 -21.93 -0.86
CA MET A 213 -5.83 -21.89 -0.79
C MET A 213 -6.47 -23.02 -1.60
N ARG A 214 -6.02 -23.25 -2.84
CA ARG A 214 -6.54 -24.32 -3.70
C ARG A 214 -6.25 -25.71 -3.15
N ASP A 215 -5.06 -25.91 -2.59
CA ASP A 215 -4.66 -27.16 -1.96
C ASP A 215 -5.47 -27.42 -0.69
N ALA A 216 -5.81 -26.38 0.07
CA ALA A 216 -6.64 -26.48 1.28
C ALA A 216 -8.12 -26.76 0.99
N SER A 217 -8.64 -26.32 -0.16
CA SER A 217 -10.02 -26.59 -0.57
C SER A 217 -10.23 -26.34 -2.07
N GLN A 218 -10.94 -27.26 -2.73
CA GLN A 218 -11.34 -27.08 -4.13
C GLN A 218 -12.34 -25.92 -4.31
N ALA A 219 -13.26 -25.72 -3.36
CA ALA A 219 -14.16 -24.57 -3.33
C ALA A 219 -13.60 -23.42 -2.47
N PRO A 220 -13.80 -22.15 -2.84
CA PRO A 220 -13.41 -21.02 -2.00
C PRO A 220 -14.17 -21.05 -0.67
N ARG A 221 -13.44 -20.99 0.45
CA ARG A 221 -14.02 -21.14 1.80
C ARG A 221 -14.63 -19.86 2.36
N ASN A 222 -14.25 -18.72 1.81
CA ASN A 222 -14.73 -17.40 2.20
C ASN A 222 -14.60 -16.41 1.04
N SER A 223 -15.16 -15.21 1.21
CA SER A 223 -15.14 -14.12 0.22
C SER A 223 -13.71 -13.76 -0.22
N ARG A 224 -12.75 -13.83 0.70
CA ARG A 224 -11.34 -13.58 0.42
C ARG A 224 -10.75 -14.61 -0.54
N GLU A 225 -10.94 -15.90 -0.29
CA GLU A 225 -10.43 -16.94 -1.19
C GLU A 225 -11.06 -16.84 -2.58
N LEU A 226 -12.35 -16.49 -2.65
CA LEU A 226 -13.03 -16.25 -3.92
C LEU A 226 -12.36 -15.11 -4.71
N ALA A 227 -12.10 -13.97 -4.07
CA ALA A 227 -11.45 -12.83 -4.72
C ALA A 227 -10.04 -13.18 -5.19
N VAL A 228 -9.20 -13.72 -4.31
CA VAL A 228 -7.79 -14.06 -4.60
C VAL A 228 -7.68 -15.10 -5.72
N ARG A 229 -8.62 -16.05 -5.81
CA ARG A 229 -8.62 -17.08 -6.87
C ARG A 229 -9.04 -16.54 -8.24
N ASN A 230 -9.78 -15.44 -8.29
CA ASN A 230 -10.40 -14.92 -9.52
C ASN A 230 -9.76 -13.61 -10.04
N GLN A 231 -8.82 -13.03 -9.30
CA GLN A 231 -8.15 -11.77 -9.63
C GLN A 231 -7.05 -11.96 -10.69
N PHE A 232 -7.44 -12.18 -11.94
CA PHE A 232 -6.54 -12.30 -13.09
C PHE A 232 -6.54 -11.02 -13.93
N PHE A 233 -5.34 -10.55 -14.27
CA PHE A 233 -5.16 -9.53 -15.29
C PHE A 233 -5.20 -10.16 -16.68
N THR A 234 -5.87 -9.49 -17.61
CA THR A 234 -5.98 -9.93 -19.01
C THR A 234 -4.95 -9.17 -19.85
N PRO A 235 -3.89 -9.82 -20.36
CA PRO A 235 -2.86 -9.15 -21.15
C PRO A 235 -3.35 -8.68 -22.52
N ARG A 236 -2.69 -7.69 -23.13
CA ARG A 236 -3.02 -7.09 -24.43
C ARG A 236 -3.01 -8.05 -25.60
N TYR A 237 -2.27 -9.15 -25.55
CA TYR A 237 -2.35 -10.14 -26.64
C TYR A 237 -3.66 -10.95 -26.62
N VAL A 238 -4.44 -10.85 -25.55
CA VAL A 238 -5.74 -11.51 -25.37
C VAL A 238 -6.92 -10.58 -25.70
N VAL A 239 -6.74 -9.26 -25.58
CA VAL A 239 -7.78 -8.21 -25.81
C VAL A 239 -7.57 -7.55 -27.16
#